data_AF-A0A8B9NPM1-F1
#
_entry.id   AF-A0A8B9NPM1-F1
#
_cell.length_a   1.000
_cell.length_b   1.000
_cell.length_c   1.000
_cell.angle_alpha   90.00
_cell.angle_beta   90.00
_cell.angle_gamma   90.00
#
_symmetry.space_group_name_H-M   'P 1'
#
loop_
_entity.id
_entity.type
_entity.pdbx_description
1 polymer ?
#
loop_
_entity_poly.entity_id
_entity_poly.type
_entity_poly.pdbx_seq_one_letter_code
_entity_poly.pdbx_strand_id
1 'polypeptide(L)'
;MLRCELFLAVTLLFLGRGSSGADGPAKIPSVGVMGRRPLQPPATSWSFPRRKRDVEPPSYLKWVAFEGTLPADAVSNWNDYAKRMEYVCSTRVLGCNTGAYVPDRGPFCFFPFAEKEHGTSTFKVLVNVGDFEALDWVDASFGSVPENAVEGCPSVDVFVGRNRYGLGKVNKEQRAAFIVVDDEEVWYKWYQVLVVKKGPSDITISDVRYNFSGAVQHREDVTLTKTTMKNEGCQGVRKAVTLEEATEMEHEWEIDQRVFATVHGVLQAAVLAFNETGWEVTNVNNIPWVGGASTSEYVVHTRVVEEEVQPRMVCTVALEGSRLDVRVPFTAQLTRNFGDGQVHHVAVTGWARSQAVVGVGASVKQCWPMTDVSPCRA
;
A
#
# COMPACT_ATOMS: atom_id res chain seq x y z
N MET A 1 31.95 41.38 -40.37
CA MET A 1 32.29 41.70 -38.96
C MET A 1 32.14 40.39 -38.19
N LEU A 2 33.21 39.57 -38.09
CA LEU A 2 34.05 39.36 -36.88
C LEU A 2 33.19 39.06 -35.63
N ARG A 3 33.27 37.95 -34.89
CA ARG A 3 34.31 36.94 -34.56
C ARG A 3 33.57 35.70 -33.98
N CYS A 4 33.74 34.46 -34.43
CA CYS A 4 34.74 33.45 -34.01
C CYS A 4 35.16 33.50 -32.53
N GLU A 5 35.03 32.38 -31.80
CA GLU A 5 36.10 31.75 -31.02
C GLU A 5 35.67 30.30 -30.68
N LEU A 6 36.51 29.37 -31.13
CA LEU A 6 36.46 27.93 -30.98
C LEU A 6 37.57 27.59 -29.99
N PHE A 7 37.36 26.70 -29.02
CA PHE A 7 38.49 26.11 -28.28
C PHE A 7 38.44 24.58 -28.33
N LEU A 8 39.44 24.04 -29.04
CA LEU A 8 39.93 22.67 -29.03
C LEU A 8 41.22 22.63 -28.19
N ALA A 9 41.40 21.60 -27.36
CA ALA A 9 42.71 21.13 -26.89
C ALA A 9 42.57 19.63 -26.55
N VAL A 10 43.04 18.73 -27.40
CA VAL A 10 44.39 18.11 -27.47
C VAL A 10 44.56 16.91 -26.53
N THR A 11 44.74 15.77 -27.21
CA THR A 11 45.11 14.43 -26.77
C THR A 11 46.55 14.35 -26.26
N LEU A 12 46.84 13.44 -25.31
CA LEU A 12 48.18 12.91 -25.10
C LEU A 12 48.13 11.43 -24.69
N LEU A 13 48.60 10.60 -25.62
CA LEU A 13 48.97 9.20 -25.45
C LEU A 13 50.40 9.15 -24.89
N PHE A 14 50.64 8.28 -23.91
CA PHE A 14 51.96 7.71 -23.66
C PHE A 14 51.88 6.18 -23.69
N LEU A 15 52.63 5.60 -24.63
CA LEU A 15 53.00 4.19 -24.70
C LEU A 15 54.30 3.99 -23.91
N GLY A 16 54.38 2.90 -23.14
CA GLY A 16 55.61 2.40 -22.51
C GLY A 16 55.61 0.87 -22.47
N ARG A 17 56.45 0.28 -23.31
CA ARG A 17 56.75 -1.15 -23.52
C ARG A 17 57.47 -1.83 -22.35
N GLY A 18 57.15 -3.12 -22.14
CA GLY A 18 58.10 -4.25 -21.96
C GLY A 18 58.71 -4.45 -20.57
N SER A 19 59.10 -5.65 -20.11
CA SER A 19 59.27 -6.96 -20.72
C SER A 19 59.49 -8.03 -19.64
N SER A 20 59.15 -9.28 -19.98
CA SER A 20 59.80 -10.56 -19.61
C SER A 20 59.90 -11.06 -18.16
N GLY A 21 59.51 -12.32 -17.98
CA GLY A 21 59.99 -13.22 -16.91
C GLY A 21 59.18 -14.51 -16.81
N ALA A 22 59.54 -15.52 -17.61
CA ALA A 22 59.01 -16.88 -17.54
C ALA A 22 59.68 -17.67 -16.40
N ASP A 23 58.97 -18.64 -15.79
CA ASP A 23 59.41 -20.04 -15.70
C ASP A 23 58.47 -20.92 -14.85
N GLY A 24 58.02 -22.03 -15.47
CA GLY A 24 58.28 -23.39 -14.95
C GLY A 24 57.46 -23.96 -13.78
N PRO A 25 56.66 -25.03 -14.00
CA PRO A 25 55.87 -25.72 -12.98
C PRO A 25 56.63 -26.90 -12.34
N ALA A 26 56.28 -27.28 -11.11
CA ALA A 26 56.76 -28.50 -10.47
C ALA A 26 55.59 -29.45 -10.12
N LYS A 27 55.71 -30.69 -10.59
CA LYS A 27 54.80 -31.83 -10.36
C LYS A 27 55.36 -32.77 -9.28
N ILE A 28 54.50 -33.09 -8.30
CA ILE A 28 54.20 -34.40 -7.65
C ILE A 28 55.36 -35.14 -6.92
N PRO A 29 55.11 -35.77 -5.76
CA PRO A 29 54.77 -37.20 -5.79
C PRO A 29 53.61 -37.62 -4.88
N SER A 30 52.88 -38.62 -5.35
CA SER A 30 51.88 -39.42 -4.64
C SER A 30 52.55 -40.54 -3.84
N VAL A 31 52.16 -40.73 -2.58
CA VAL A 31 52.36 -41.98 -1.83
C VAL A 31 51.03 -42.30 -1.13
N GLY A 32 50.57 -43.55 -1.27
CA GLY A 32 49.33 -44.04 -0.70
C GLY A 32 49.52 -44.85 0.59
N VAL A 33 48.36 -45.09 1.22
CA VAL A 33 47.97 -46.23 2.07
C VAL A 33 48.56 -46.28 3.50
N MET A 34 47.79 -45.88 4.53
CA MET A 34 46.85 -46.74 5.30
C MET A 34 46.53 -46.12 6.67
N GLY A 35 45.23 -46.00 6.97
CA GLY A 35 44.65 -46.28 8.27
C GLY A 35 44.99 -45.35 9.45
N ARG A 36 44.07 -44.42 9.75
CA ARG A 36 43.59 -44.14 11.13
C ARG A 36 42.35 -43.25 11.03
N ARG A 37 41.20 -43.79 11.44
CA ARG A 37 39.95 -43.05 11.66
C ARG A 37 40.19 -41.93 12.69
N PRO A 38 39.89 -40.66 12.37
CA PRO A 38 39.61 -39.66 13.39
C PRO A 38 38.10 -39.53 13.54
N LEU A 39 37.67 -39.45 14.80
CA LEU A 39 36.32 -39.27 15.28
C LEU A 39 35.57 -38.15 14.55
N GLN A 40 34.32 -38.40 14.16
CA GLN A 40 33.38 -37.37 13.71
C GLN A 40 33.16 -36.32 14.81
N PRO A 41 33.34 -35.02 14.52
CA PRO A 41 32.65 -33.96 15.23
C PRO A 41 31.23 -33.80 14.67
N PRO A 42 30.28 -33.30 15.47
CA PRO A 42 28.87 -33.25 15.09
C PRO A 42 28.64 -32.28 13.94
N ALA A 43 27.75 -32.66 13.02
CA ALA A 43 27.30 -31.85 11.91
C ALA A 43 26.67 -30.55 12.43
N THR A 44 27.42 -29.45 12.34
CA THR A 44 26.85 -28.11 12.46
C THR A 44 26.23 -27.78 11.11
N SER A 45 24.97 -28.17 10.91
CA SER A 45 24.18 -27.65 9.80
C SER A 45 23.88 -26.18 10.10
N TRP A 46 24.75 -25.28 9.67
CA TRP A 46 24.35 -23.89 9.45
C TRP A 46 23.41 -23.86 8.25
N SER A 47 22.14 -24.15 8.52
CA SER A 47 21.05 -23.77 7.64
C SER A 47 20.99 -22.25 7.66
N PHE A 48 21.64 -21.61 6.69
CA PHE A 48 21.28 -20.24 6.33
C PHE A 48 19.76 -20.22 6.13
N PRO A 49 19.02 -19.29 6.76
CA PRO A 49 17.62 -19.12 6.44
C PRO A 49 17.56 -18.91 4.93
N ARG A 50 16.87 -19.83 4.22
CA ARG A 50 16.51 -19.61 2.83
C ARG A 50 15.85 -18.24 2.81
N ARG A 51 16.56 -17.27 2.21
CA ARG A 51 16.04 -15.94 1.90
C ARG A 51 14.66 -16.20 1.34
N LYS A 52 13.62 -15.76 2.05
CA LYS A 52 12.25 -15.74 1.52
C LYS A 52 12.44 -15.11 0.15
N ARG A 53 12.17 -15.88 -0.91
CA ARG A 53 12.22 -15.38 -2.28
C ARG A 53 11.35 -14.13 -2.22
N ASP A 54 11.95 -12.96 -2.45
CA ASP A 54 11.22 -11.71 -2.51
C ASP A 54 10.06 -11.97 -3.46
N VAL A 55 8.86 -12.11 -2.90
CA VAL A 55 7.65 -12.20 -3.70
C VAL A 55 7.59 -10.82 -4.30
N GLU A 56 7.94 -10.73 -5.58
CA GLU A 56 7.76 -9.51 -6.35
C GLU A 56 6.35 -9.01 -6.03
N PRO A 57 6.22 -7.78 -5.49
CA PRO A 57 4.93 -7.29 -5.05
C PRO A 57 3.95 -7.44 -6.23
N PRO A 58 2.69 -7.82 -5.97
CA PRO A 58 1.73 -8.01 -7.04
C PRO A 58 1.71 -6.73 -7.88
N SER A 59 2.10 -6.84 -9.15
CA SER A 59 2.07 -5.70 -10.06
C SER A 59 0.63 -5.21 -10.17
N TYR A 60 0.41 -3.92 -9.91
CA TYR A 60 -0.90 -3.30 -9.99
C TYR A 60 -1.39 -3.24 -11.44
N LEU A 61 -0.47 -3.25 -12.41
CA LEU A 61 -0.77 -3.40 -13.83
C LEU A 61 -0.55 -4.85 -14.29
N LYS A 62 -1.61 -5.53 -14.73
CA LYS A 62 -1.53 -6.95 -15.10
C LYS A 62 -2.45 -7.34 -16.25
N TRP A 63 -2.04 -8.37 -16.97
CA TRP A 63 -2.85 -9.04 -17.98
C TRP A 63 -3.75 -10.10 -17.35
N VAL A 64 -5.06 -9.85 -17.32
CA VAL A 64 -6.09 -10.74 -16.75
C VAL A 64 -6.79 -11.51 -17.86
N ALA A 65 -6.98 -12.82 -17.72
CA ALA A 65 -7.75 -13.60 -18.70
C ALA A 65 -9.19 -13.09 -18.78
N PHE A 66 -9.73 -12.99 -19.99
CA PHE A 66 -11.12 -12.58 -20.17
C PHE A 66 -12.06 -13.77 -19.90
N GLU A 67 -12.94 -13.63 -18.91
CA GLU A 67 -13.87 -14.69 -18.47
C GLU A 67 -15.34 -14.40 -18.85
N GLY A 68 -15.55 -13.61 -19.91
CA GLY A 68 -16.88 -13.26 -20.42
C GLY A 68 -17.41 -11.91 -19.91
N THR A 69 -16.80 -11.34 -18.88
CA THR A 69 -17.11 -10.00 -18.37
C THR A 69 -15.88 -9.12 -18.39
N LEU A 70 -16.08 -7.82 -18.63
CA LEU A 70 -15.01 -6.84 -18.56
C LEU A 70 -14.56 -6.70 -17.09
N PRO A 71 -13.27 -6.92 -16.78
CA PRO A 71 -12.76 -6.71 -15.43
C PRO A 71 -12.88 -5.24 -15.01
N ALA A 72 -13.07 -5.01 -13.71
CA ALA A 72 -12.90 -3.67 -13.14
C ALA A 72 -11.48 -3.14 -13.41
N ASP A 73 -11.36 -1.82 -13.51
CA ASP A 73 -10.10 -1.11 -13.77
C ASP A 73 -9.38 -1.53 -15.06
N ALA A 74 -10.13 -2.02 -16.05
CA ALA A 74 -9.59 -2.30 -17.37
C ALA A 74 -9.08 -1.01 -18.04
N VAL A 75 -7.85 -1.06 -18.56
CA VAL A 75 -7.22 0.08 -19.23
C VAL A 75 -7.98 0.37 -20.52
N SER A 76 -8.53 1.58 -20.58
CA SER A 76 -9.42 2.00 -21.65
C SER A 76 -8.80 3.09 -22.52
N ASN A 77 -9.32 3.22 -23.74
CA ASN A 77 -8.96 4.24 -24.70
C ASN A 77 -10.21 4.69 -25.44
N TRP A 78 -10.42 5.99 -25.53
CA TRP A 78 -11.45 6.55 -26.39
C TRP A 78 -10.95 6.54 -27.84
N ASN A 79 -11.65 5.84 -28.72
CA ASN A 79 -11.39 5.85 -30.15
C ASN A 79 -12.16 7.00 -30.80
N ASP A 80 -11.44 8.07 -31.14
CA ASP A 80 -12.02 9.28 -31.72
C ASP A 80 -12.60 9.08 -33.13
N TYR A 81 -12.06 8.15 -33.91
CA TYR A 81 -12.56 7.85 -35.24
C TYR A 81 -13.88 7.09 -35.19
N ALA A 82 -13.90 5.98 -34.45
CA ALA A 82 -15.08 5.11 -34.33
C ALA A 82 -16.09 5.55 -33.27
N LYS A 83 -15.80 6.63 -32.52
CA LYS A 83 -16.64 7.20 -31.45
C LYS A 83 -17.09 6.18 -30.41
N ARG A 84 -16.14 5.39 -29.91
CA ARG A 84 -16.40 4.30 -28.95
C ARG A 84 -15.29 4.14 -27.94
N MET A 85 -15.63 3.57 -26.79
CA MET A 85 -14.66 3.12 -25.79
C MET A 85 -14.07 1.77 -26.19
N GLU A 86 -12.75 1.66 -26.15
CA GLU A 86 -12.00 0.44 -26.41
C GLU A 86 -11.18 0.06 -25.18
N TYR A 87 -11.00 -1.23 -24.95
CA TYR A 87 -10.20 -1.74 -23.84
C TYR A 87 -8.99 -2.50 -24.37
N VAL A 88 -7.83 -2.27 -23.75
CA VAL A 88 -6.58 -2.88 -24.18
C VAL A 88 -6.65 -4.39 -23.97
N CYS A 89 -6.53 -5.13 -25.08
CA CYS A 89 -6.47 -6.58 -25.04
C CYS A 89 -5.18 -7.11 -25.68
N SER A 90 -4.78 -8.31 -25.27
CA SER A 90 -3.65 -9.05 -25.80
C SER A 90 -4.02 -10.51 -26.05
N THR A 91 -3.49 -11.07 -27.14
CA THR A 91 -3.65 -12.48 -27.47
C THR A 91 -2.34 -13.08 -27.97
N ARG A 92 -2.22 -14.39 -27.76
CA ARG A 92 -1.15 -15.23 -28.34
C ARG A 92 -1.58 -15.97 -29.61
N VAL A 93 -2.81 -15.73 -30.07
CA VAL A 93 -3.31 -16.26 -31.34
C VAL A 93 -2.56 -15.56 -32.48
N LEU A 94 -2.03 -16.36 -33.42
CA LEU A 94 -1.20 -15.88 -34.53
C LEU A 94 0.03 -15.08 -34.08
N GLY A 95 0.72 -15.57 -33.04
CA GLY A 95 1.87 -14.88 -32.44
C GLY A 95 1.42 -13.92 -31.34
N CYS A 96 2.21 -12.89 -31.04
CA CYS A 96 1.80 -11.87 -30.05
C CYS A 96 1.10 -10.72 -30.74
N ASN A 97 -0.13 -10.41 -30.31
CA ASN A 97 -0.89 -9.28 -30.83
C ASN A 97 -1.59 -8.53 -29.71
N THR A 98 -1.65 -7.21 -29.83
CA THR A 98 -2.46 -6.33 -29.00
C THR A 98 -3.50 -5.63 -29.87
N GLY A 99 -4.64 -5.29 -29.26
CA GLY A 99 -5.75 -4.69 -29.97
C GLY A 99 -6.81 -4.14 -29.03
N ALA A 100 -8.05 -4.12 -29.51
CA ALA A 100 -9.21 -3.56 -28.82
C ALA A 100 -10.24 -4.64 -28.50
N TYR A 101 -10.63 -4.73 -27.23
CA TYR A 101 -11.91 -5.31 -26.83
C TYR A 101 -12.95 -4.20 -26.82
N VAL A 102 -14.08 -4.44 -27.49
CA VAL A 102 -15.20 -3.50 -27.58
C VAL A 102 -16.47 -4.26 -27.17
N PRO A 103 -17.08 -3.97 -26.01
CA PRO A 103 -18.23 -4.73 -25.50
C PRO A 103 -19.37 -4.89 -26.52
N ASP A 104 -19.66 -3.83 -27.28
CA ASP A 104 -20.74 -3.80 -28.27
C ASP A 104 -20.48 -4.71 -29.50
N ARG A 105 -19.23 -5.14 -29.70
CA ARG A 105 -18.83 -6.08 -30.77
C ARG A 105 -18.72 -7.52 -30.29
N GLY A 106 -19.15 -7.79 -29.05
CA GLY A 106 -19.14 -9.12 -28.46
C GLY A 106 -17.81 -9.47 -27.77
N PRO A 107 -17.71 -10.69 -27.20
CA PRO A 107 -16.62 -11.14 -26.33
C PRO A 107 -15.34 -11.50 -27.11
N PHE A 108 -14.84 -10.58 -27.94
CA PHE A 108 -13.68 -10.78 -28.80
C PHE A 108 -12.66 -9.66 -28.63
N CYS A 109 -11.38 -10.04 -28.55
CA CYS A 109 -10.28 -9.11 -28.80
C CYS A 109 -10.08 -9.00 -30.30
N PHE A 110 -10.25 -7.79 -30.84
CA PHE A 110 -10.00 -7.47 -32.24
C PHE A 110 -8.58 -6.93 -32.38
N PHE A 111 -7.78 -7.55 -33.24
CA PHE A 111 -6.36 -7.23 -33.40
C PHE A 111 -5.94 -7.25 -34.88
N PRO A 112 -4.96 -6.42 -35.26
CA PRO A 112 -4.45 -6.37 -36.62
C PRO A 112 -3.46 -7.50 -36.86
N PHE A 113 -3.64 -8.25 -37.94
CA PHE A 113 -2.67 -9.26 -38.39
C PHE A 113 -2.82 -9.57 -39.89
N ALA A 114 -1.69 -9.66 -40.59
CA ALA A 114 -1.63 -10.00 -42.02
C ALA A 114 -2.65 -9.24 -42.89
N GLU A 115 -2.67 -7.91 -42.77
CA GLU A 115 -3.47 -6.96 -43.57
C GLU A 115 -4.98 -6.96 -43.23
N LYS A 116 -5.41 -7.69 -42.19
CA LYS A 116 -6.82 -7.79 -41.81
C LYS A 116 -7.05 -7.62 -40.31
N GLU A 117 -8.28 -7.30 -39.96
CA GLU A 117 -8.78 -7.52 -38.60
C GLU A 117 -8.96 -9.02 -38.34
N HIS A 118 -8.50 -9.46 -37.17
CA HIS A 118 -8.80 -10.77 -36.62
C HIS A 118 -9.49 -10.63 -35.27
N GLY A 119 -10.42 -11.53 -34.97
CA GLY A 119 -11.08 -11.62 -33.67
C GLY A 119 -10.76 -12.94 -32.96
N THR A 120 -10.58 -12.90 -31.65
CA THR A 120 -10.46 -14.11 -30.83
C THR A 120 -11.16 -13.97 -29.49
N SER A 121 -11.82 -15.04 -29.04
CA SER A 121 -12.40 -15.15 -27.70
C SER A 121 -11.37 -15.56 -26.63
N THR A 122 -10.16 -15.95 -27.05
CA THR A 122 -9.08 -16.32 -26.12
C THR A 122 -8.06 -15.19 -26.03
N PHE A 123 -8.25 -14.31 -25.05
CA PHE A 123 -7.43 -13.13 -24.86
C PHE A 123 -7.33 -12.73 -23.39
N LYS A 124 -6.46 -11.77 -23.13
CA LYS A 124 -6.31 -11.09 -21.85
C LYS A 124 -6.65 -9.62 -21.99
N VAL A 125 -7.17 -9.02 -20.93
CA VAL A 125 -7.40 -7.57 -20.80
C VAL A 125 -6.33 -6.99 -19.88
N LEU A 126 -5.82 -5.81 -20.20
CA LEU A 126 -4.91 -5.07 -19.33
C LEU A 126 -5.71 -4.39 -18.22
N VAL A 127 -5.33 -4.63 -16.97
CA VAL A 127 -6.01 -4.10 -15.78
C VAL A 127 -5.02 -3.32 -14.93
N ASN A 128 -5.36 -2.06 -14.60
CA ASN A 128 -4.64 -1.21 -13.64
C ASN A 128 -5.40 -1.19 -12.32
N VAL A 129 -5.16 -2.17 -11.45
CA VAL A 129 -5.97 -2.39 -10.25
C VAL A 129 -5.99 -1.14 -9.35
N GLY A 130 -7.19 -0.63 -9.05
CA GLY A 130 -7.40 0.58 -8.27
C GLY A 130 -6.83 1.84 -8.93
N ASP A 131 -6.62 1.82 -10.26
CA ASP A 131 -5.95 2.86 -11.04
C ASP A 131 -4.59 3.28 -10.45
N PHE A 132 -3.90 2.36 -9.77
CA PHE A 132 -2.72 2.71 -8.97
C PHE A 132 -1.50 3.10 -9.79
N GLU A 133 -1.25 2.43 -10.92
CA GLU A 133 -0.13 2.77 -11.78
C GLU A 133 -0.40 4.04 -12.58
N ALA A 134 0.61 4.90 -12.64
CA ALA A 134 0.57 6.09 -13.47
C ALA A 134 0.86 5.68 -14.93
N LEU A 135 -0.18 5.62 -15.75
CA LEU A 135 -0.09 5.30 -17.16
C LEU A 135 -0.08 6.56 -18.00
N ASP A 136 0.69 6.55 -19.09
CA ASP A 136 0.73 7.66 -20.04
C ASP A 136 0.87 7.15 -21.49
N TRP A 137 0.50 8.00 -22.44
CA TRP A 137 0.61 7.76 -23.86
C TRP A 137 1.68 8.67 -24.47
N VAL A 138 2.85 8.10 -24.74
CA VAL A 138 4.01 8.86 -25.21
C VAL A 138 4.12 8.76 -26.72
N ASP A 139 4.27 9.92 -27.37
CA ASP A 139 4.50 10.01 -28.81
C ASP A 139 5.79 9.28 -29.21
N ALA A 140 5.68 8.48 -30.28
CA ALA A 140 6.76 7.65 -30.79
C ALA A 140 6.64 7.51 -32.32
N SER A 141 7.71 7.02 -32.95
CA SER A 141 7.71 6.83 -34.39
C SER A 141 8.74 5.82 -34.89
N PHE A 142 8.53 5.28 -36.09
CA PHE A 142 9.49 4.44 -36.83
C PHE A 142 10.09 3.26 -36.03
N GLY A 143 9.29 2.65 -35.15
CA GLY A 143 9.71 1.54 -34.29
C GLY A 143 10.32 1.96 -32.95
N SER A 144 10.44 3.26 -32.67
CA SER A 144 10.86 3.72 -31.35
C SER A 144 9.84 3.29 -30.31
N VAL A 145 10.35 2.84 -29.16
CA VAL A 145 9.55 2.43 -28.01
C VAL A 145 10.19 3.09 -26.79
N PRO A 146 9.45 3.93 -26.05
CA PRO A 146 9.95 4.55 -24.82
C PRO A 146 10.32 3.52 -23.75
N GLU A 147 11.11 3.94 -22.77
CA GLU A 147 11.34 3.12 -21.58
C GLU A 147 10.01 2.86 -20.85
N ASN A 148 9.94 1.71 -20.17
CA ASN A 148 8.76 1.27 -19.44
C ASN A 148 7.48 1.13 -20.27
N ALA A 149 7.60 0.95 -21.58
CA ALA A 149 6.49 0.59 -22.44
C ALA A 149 5.82 -0.72 -21.99
N VAL A 150 4.49 -0.77 -22.12
CA VAL A 150 3.69 -1.93 -21.76
C VAL A 150 3.77 -2.98 -22.87
N GLU A 151 4.43 -4.09 -22.57
CA GLU A 151 4.52 -5.25 -23.46
C GLU A 151 3.16 -5.94 -23.60
N GLY A 152 2.80 -6.26 -24.84
CA GLY A 152 1.62 -7.06 -25.17
C GLY A 152 1.74 -8.51 -24.70
N CYS A 153 2.92 -9.10 -24.88
CA CYS A 153 3.21 -10.44 -24.43
C CYS A 153 4.62 -10.51 -23.83
N PRO A 154 4.83 -11.36 -22.80
CA PRO A 154 6.15 -11.55 -22.22
C PRO A 154 7.21 -11.89 -23.27
N SER A 155 8.30 -11.11 -23.26
CA SER A 155 9.51 -11.39 -24.06
C SER A 155 9.30 -11.33 -25.57
N VAL A 156 8.31 -10.56 -26.04
CA VAL A 156 8.12 -10.26 -27.46
C VAL A 156 8.14 -8.74 -27.64
N ASP A 157 8.89 -8.25 -28.64
CA ASP A 157 9.01 -6.82 -28.97
C ASP A 157 7.73 -6.24 -29.64
N VAL A 158 6.59 -6.52 -29.01
CA VAL A 158 5.26 -6.04 -29.36
C VAL A 158 4.68 -5.30 -28.17
N PHE A 159 4.36 -4.03 -28.37
CA PHE A 159 3.93 -3.12 -27.32
C PHE A 159 2.51 -2.59 -27.60
N VAL A 160 1.81 -2.22 -26.54
CA VAL A 160 0.50 -1.58 -26.65
C VAL A 160 0.66 -0.20 -27.29
N GLY A 161 0.03 0.01 -28.44
CA GLY A 161 0.05 1.27 -29.16
C GLY A 161 -1.33 1.81 -29.45
N ARG A 162 -1.39 3.10 -29.76
CA ARG A 162 -2.59 3.75 -30.28
C ARG A 162 -2.28 4.84 -31.28
N ASN A 163 -3.31 5.25 -32.01
CA ASN A 163 -3.38 6.55 -32.68
C ASN A 163 -4.85 7.03 -32.69
N ARG A 164 -5.15 8.05 -33.50
CA ARG A 164 -6.52 8.60 -33.65
C ARG A 164 -7.58 7.58 -34.08
N TYR A 165 -7.18 6.43 -34.63
CA TYR A 165 -8.05 5.38 -35.14
C TYR A 165 -8.30 4.24 -34.15
N GLY A 166 -7.65 4.26 -32.98
CA GLY A 166 -7.87 3.27 -31.93
C GLY A 166 -6.60 2.57 -31.46
N LEU A 167 -6.80 1.44 -30.79
CA LEU A 167 -5.75 0.60 -30.21
C LEU A 167 -5.16 -0.40 -31.23
N GLY A 168 -3.90 -0.77 -31.00
CA GLY A 168 -3.22 -1.79 -31.80
C GLY A 168 -1.88 -2.19 -31.21
N LYS A 169 -0.98 -2.63 -32.09
CA LYS A 169 0.33 -3.15 -31.73
C LYS A 169 1.45 -2.32 -32.33
N VAL A 170 2.49 -2.03 -31.55
CA VAL A 170 3.75 -1.48 -32.05
C VAL A 170 4.76 -2.60 -32.16
N ASN A 171 5.28 -2.82 -33.35
CA ASN A 171 6.32 -3.81 -33.61
C ASN A 171 7.63 -3.08 -33.91
N LYS A 172 8.66 -3.33 -33.09
CA LYS A 172 9.98 -2.70 -33.25
C LYS A 172 10.67 -3.11 -34.55
N GLU A 173 10.60 -4.39 -34.91
CA GLU A 173 11.25 -4.95 -36.12
C GLU A 173 10.64 -4.37 -37.39
N GLN A 174 9.32 -4.30 -37.45
CA GLN A 174 8.57 -3.75 -38.59
C GLN A 174 8.51 -2.21 -38.57
N ARG A 175 8.98 -1.60 -37.49
CA ARG A 175 9.14 -0.15 -37.34
C ARG A 175 7.85 0.63 -37.56
N ALA A 176 6.73 0.12 -37.06
CA ALA A 176 5.40 0.72 -37.23
C ALA A 176 4.44 0.31 -36.11
N ALA A 177 3.40 1.12 -35.92
CA ALA A 177 2.18 0.69 -35.25
C ALA A 177 1.22 0.11 -36.29
N PHE A 178 0.55 -0.98 -35.95
CA PHE A 178 -0.49 -1.61 -36.74
C PHE A 178 -1.79 -1.51 -35.95
N ILE A 179 -2.82 -0.96 -36.58
CA ILE A 179 -4.10 -0.63 -35.97
C ILE A 179 -5.20 -1.08 -36.93
N VAL A 180 -6.30 -1.57 -36.37
CA VAL A 180 -7.45 -1.96 -37.18
C VAL A 180 -8.26 -0.71 -37.54
N VAL A 181 -8.49 -0.51 -38.84
CA VAL A 181 -9.35 0.56 -39.36
C VAL A 181 -10.27 -0.07 -40.40
N ASP A 182 -11.59 0.05 -40.21
CA ASP A 182 -12.61 -0.46 -41.15
C ASP A 182 -12.35 -1.92 -41.59
N ASP A 183 -12.11 -2.79 -40.60
CA ASP A 183 -11.82 -4.23 -40.72
C ASP A 183 -10.48 -4.60 -41.41
N GLU A 184 -9.61 -3.64 -41.67
CA GLU A 184 -8.28 -3.83 -42.25
C GLU A 184 -7.15 -3.50 -41.26
N GLU A 185 -6.00 -4.18 -41.38
CA GLU A 185 -4.78 -3.78 -40.67
C GLU A 185 -4.09 -2.64 -41.43
N VAL A 186 -4.00 -1.48 -40.79
CA VAL A 186 -3.32 -0.30 -41.35
C VAL A 186 -2.10 0.02 -40.50
N TRP A 187 -0.97 0.29 -41.16
CA TRP A 187 0.28 0.64 -40.50
C TRP A 187 0.53 2.15 -40.47
N TYR A 188 1.11 2.61 -39.37
CA TYR A 188 1.43 4.01 -39.13
C TYR A 188 2.86 4.16 -38.62
N LYS A 189 3.58 5.15 -39.15
CA LYS A 189 4.94 5.48 -38.67
C LYS A 189 4.96 6.43 -37.48
N TRP A 190 3.86 7.10 -37.18
CA TRP A 190 3.69 7.97 -36.01
C TRP A 190 2.52 7.45 -35.19
N TYR A 191 2.74 7.30 -33.90
CA TYR A 191 1.82 6.64 -32.98
C TYR A 191 2.16 7.02 -31.54
N GLN A 192 1.33 6.59 -30.61
CA GLN A 192 1.61 6.65 -29.18
C GLN A 192 1.82 5.25 -28.62
N VAL A 193 2.73 5.12 -27.66
CA VAL A 193 2.97 3.87 -26.92
C VAL A 193 2.48 4.05 -25.50
N LEU A 194 1.77 3.04 -24.98
CA LEU A 194 1.38 3.01 -23.58
C LEU A 194 2.62 2.74 -22.73
N VAL A 195 2.91 3.63 -21.79
CA VAL A 195 3.99 3.49 -20.82
C VAL A 195 3.43 3.45 -19.42
N VAL A 196 4.12 2.72 -18.53
CA VAL A 196 3.89 2.79 -17.09
C VAL A 196 5.03 3.52 -16.44
N LYS A 197 4.74 4.52 -15.62
CA LYS A 197 5.78 5.23 -14.88
C LYS A 197 6.35 4.31 -13.80
N LYS A 198 7.66 4.06 -13.87
CA LYS A 198 8.39 3.24 -12.89
C LYS A 198 9.40 4.08 -12.14
N GLY A 199 9.74 3.63 -10.94
CA GLY A 199 10.74 4.26 -10.08
C GLY A 199 10.25 4.38 -8.64
N PRO A 200 11.12 4.82 -7.73
CA PRO A 200 10.71 5.22 -6.39
C PRO A 200 9.64 6.31 -6.51
N SER A 201 8.57 6.17 -5.74
CA SER A 201 7.54 7.19 -5.64
C SER A 201 7.18 7.42 -4.18
N ASP A 202 7.13 8.68 -3.78
CA ASP A 202 6.56 9.06 -2.50
C ASP A 202 5.04 8.94 -2.57
N ILE A 203 4.47 8.26 -1.58
CA ILE A 203 3.03 8.05 -1.50
C ILE A 203 2.47 8.85 -0.34
N THR A 204 1.51 9.72 -0.63
CA THR A 204 0.78 10.50 0.35
C THR A 204 -0.71 10.27 0.18
N ILE A 205 -1.42 10.02 1.27
CA ILE A 205 -2.89 9.98 1.30
C ILE A 205 -3.34 11.27 1.99
N SER A 206 -3.97 12.17 1.25
CA SER A 206 -4.37 13.50 1.72
C SER A 206 -5.85 13.76 1.46
N ASP A 207 -6.30 14.97 1.78
CA ASP A 207 -7.66 15.44 1.51
C ASP A 207 -8.75 14.53 2.12
N VAL A 208 -8.45 14.02 3.32
CA VAL A 208 -9.34 13.11 4.05
C VAL A 208 -10.62 13.84 4.46
N ARG A 209 -11.77 13.31 4.04
CA ARG A 209 -13.09 13.84 4.35
C ARG A 209 -13.93 12.79 5.05
N TYR A 210 -14.25 13.03 6.32
CA TYR A 210 -15.09 12.14 7.12
C TYR A 210 -16.57 12.35 6.82
N ASN A 211 -17.30 11.26 6.62
CA ASN A 211 -18.75 11.29 6.49
C ASN A 211 -19.43 10.78 7.76
N PHE A 212 -19.68 11.70 8.70
CA PHE A 212 -20.34 11.39 9.96
C PHE A 212 -21.79 10.92 9.83
N SER A 213 -22.47 11.19 8.69
CA SER A 213 -23.83 10.68 8.48
C SER A 213 -23.88 9.14 8.34
N GLY A 214 -22.76 8.52 7.96
CA GLY A 214 -22.59 7.07 7.89
C GLY A 214 -21.84 6.48 9.08
N ALA A 215 -21.65 7.24 10.16
CA ALA A 215 -20.89 6.78 11.32
C ALA A 215 -21.65 5.71 12.11
N VAL A 216 -20.91 4.70 12.59
CA VAL A 216 -21.42 3.68 13.51
C VAL A 216 -20.71 3.87 14.84
N GLN A 217 -21.49 4.01 15.92
CA GLN A 217 -20.95 4.20 17.26
C GLN A 217 -21.36 3.06 18.20
N HIS A 218 -20.43 2.65 19.06
CA HIS A 218 -20.66 1.72 20.15
C HIS A 218 -20.22 2.35 21.47
N ARG A 219 -20.93 2.02 22.55
CA ARG A 219 -20.67 2.50 23.92
C ARG A 219 -20.74 1.34 24.89
N GLU A 220 -19.78 1.27 25.79
CA GLU A 220 -19.71 0.28 26.86
C GLU A 220 -19.21 0.93 28.15
N ASP A 221 -19.86 0.65 29.28
CA ASP A 221 -19.39 1.12 30.58
C ASP A 221 -18.25 0.25 31.09
N VAL A 222 -17.18 0.88 31.56
CA VAL A 222 -15.94 0.22 31.95
C VAL A 222 -15.49 0.68 33.35
N THR A 223 -15.05 -0.28 34.17
CA THR A 223 -14.33 0.01 35.41
C THR A 223 -12.85 0.09 35.10
N LEU A 224 -12.26 1.28 35.26
CA LEU A 224 -10.86 1.55 34.98
C LEU A 224 -9.97 1.00 36.09
N THR A 225 -10.27 1.37 37.33
CA THR A 225 -9.54 0.89 38.50
C THR A 225 -10.45 0.85 39.73
N LYS A 226 -10.06 0.04 40.72
CA LYS A 226 -10.82 -0.12 41.97
C LYS A 226 -9.87 -0.26 43.16
N THR A 227 -10.28 0.30 44.29
CA THR A 227 -9.54 0.26 45.55
C THR A 227 -10.49 0.18 46.74
N THR A 228 -9.96 -0.01 47.94
CA THR A 228 -10.77 -0.16 49.15
C THR A 228 -10.43 0.89 50.20
N MET A 229 -11.44 1.54 50.74
CA MET A 229 -11.37 2.36 51.95
C MET A 229 -11.79 1.53 53.15
N LYS A 230 -10.96 1.51 54.20
CA LYS A 230 -11.20 0.69 55.39
C LYS A 230 -11.30 1.58 56.63
N ASN A 231 -12.30 1.40 57.47
CA ASN A 231 -12.34 1.98 58.81
C ASN A 231 -12.41 0.88 59.88
N GLU A 232 -11.28 0.58 60.50
CA GLU A 232 -11.18 -0.41 61.58
C GLU A 232 -11.56 0.17 62.96
N GLY A 233 -11.77 1.49 63.03
CA GLY A 233 -12.08 2.21 64.26
C GLY A 233 -13.53 2.07 64.72
N CYS A 234 -13.80 2.64 65.90
CA CYS A 234 -15.12 2.63 66.55
C CYS A 234 -15.96 3.88 66.28
N GLN A 235 -15.45 4.83 65.51
CA GLN A 235 -16.13 6.08 65.13
C GLN A 235 -16.05 6.26 63.62
N GLY A 236 -16.99 7.03 63.05
CA GLY A 236 -16.97 7.40 61.63
C GLY A 236 -15.71 8.20 61.31
N VAL A 237 -15.04 7.87 60.21
CA VAL A 237 -13.82 8.56 59.77
C VAL A 237 -13.99 9.00 58.33
N ARG A 238 -13.77 10.30 58.08
CA ARG A 238 -13.63 10.83 56.73
C ARG A 238 -12.31 10.37 56.14
N LYS A 239 -12.38 9.65 55.03
CA LYS A 239 -11.22 9.21 54.26
C LYS A 239 -11.28 9.77 52.86
N ALA A 240 -10.13 10.25 52.39
CA ALA A 240 -9.92 10.63 51.00
C ALA A 240 -9.06 9.57 50.32
N VAL A 241 -9.45 9.12 49.13
CA VAL A 241 -8.63 8.23 48.29
C VAL A 241 -8.53 8.82 46.91
N THR A 242 -7.30 8.88 46.40
CA THR A 242 -7.01 9.25 45.01
C THR A 242 -7.00 7.98 44.16
N LEU A 243 -7.78 7.97 43.09
CA LEU A 243 -7.76 6.94 42.06
C LEU A 243 -7.15 7.56 40.80
N GLU A 244 -6.21 6.83 40.20
CA GLU A 244 -5.52 7.23 38.98
C GLU A 244 -5.40 6.02 38.06
N GLU A 245 -5.76 6.20 36.79
CA GLU A 245 -5.60 5.19 35.74
C GLU A 245 -5.32 5.86 34.40
N ALA A 246 -4.45 5.26 33.58
CA ALA A 246 -4.18 5.73 32.23
C ALA A 246 -4.95 4.88 31.21
N THR A 247 -5.64 5.52 30.27
CA THR A 247 -6.36 4.84 29.18
C THR A 247 -5.74 5.21 27.84
N GLU A 248 -5.72 4.28 26.89
CA GLU A 248 -5.25 4.52 25.54
C GLU A 248 -6.40 5.03 24.65
N MET A 249 -6.14 6.12 23.94
CA MET A 249 -6.98 6.61 22.84
C MET A 249 -6.37 6.09 21.54
N GLU A 250 -7.11 5.26 20.81
CA GLU A 250 -6.64 4.57 19.61
C GLU A 250 -7.31 5.11 18.36
N HIS A 251 -6.54 5.23 17.27
CA HIS A 251 -7.05 5.60 15.97
C HIS A 251 -6.47 4.73 14.89
N GLU A 252 -7.31 4.30 13.95
CA GLU A 252 -6.94 3.44 12.85
C GLU A 252 -7.61 3.91 11.56
N TRP A 253 -6.91 3.77 10.44
CA TRP A 253 -7.42 4.06 9.11
C TRP A 253 -7.11 2.90 8.17
N GLU A 254 -8.13 2.46 7.46
CA GLU A 254 -8.03 1.41 6.45
C GLU A 254 -8.73 1.88 5.18
N ILE A 255 -8.17 1.54 4.01
CA ILE A 255 -8.79 1.77 2.70
C ILE A 255 -9.51 0.48 2.28
N ASP A 256 -10.71 0.61 1.70
CA ASP A 256 -11.55 -0.53 1.31
C ASP A 256 -10.86 -1.46 0.30
N GLN A 257 -10.09 -0.85 -0.61
CA GLN A 257 -9.35 -1.56 -1.65
C GLN A 257 -8.11 -2.22 -1.06
N ARG A 258 -8.23 -3.53 -0.76
CA ARG A 258 -7.15 -4.36 -0.21
C ARG A 258 -5.85 -4.36 -1.03
N VAL A 259 -5.91 -3.97 -2.31
CA VAL A 259 -4.73 -3.84 -3.16
C VAL A 259 -3.71 -2.84 -2.58
N PHE A 260 -4.15 -1.88 -1.77
CA PHE A 260 -3.27 -0.93 -1.11
C PHE A 260 -2.69 -1.42 0.22
N ALA A 261 -2.95 -2.66 0.64
CA ALA A 261 -2.38 -3.23 1.86
C ALA A 261 -0.84 -3.37 1.82
N THR A 262 -0.24 -3.35 0.64
CA THR A 262 1.23 -3.40 0.46
C THR A 262 1.84 -2.02 0.21
N VAL A 263 1.03 -0.95 0.21
CA VAL A 263 1.49 0.41 -0.01
C VAL A 263 2.09 0.98 1.27
N HIS A 264 3.23 1.64 1.13
CA HIS A 264 3.90 2.37 2.19
C HIS A 264 3.93 3.86 1.85
N GLY A 265 3.68 4.72 2.83
CA GLY A 265 3.63 6.16 2.62
C GLY A 265 3.29 6.95 3.87
N VAL A 266 2.64 8.09 3.70
CA VAL A 266 2.17 8.95 4.79
C VAL A 266 0.69 9.26 4.59
N LEU A 267 -0.07 9.15 5.66
CA LEU A 267 -1.43 9.65 5.77
C LEU A 267 -1.41 11.05 6.37
N GLN A 268 -2.05 12.00 5.70
CA GLN A 268 -2.32 13.35 6.18
C GLN A 268 -3.78 13.44 6.59
N ALA A 269 -4.06 13.09 7.84
CA ALA A 269 -5.42 13.03 8.36
C ALA A 269 -5.51 13.70 9.73
N ALA A 270 -6.65 14.32 9.98
CA ALA A 270 -7.02 14.75 11.30
C ALA A 270 -7.54 13.56 12.12
N VAL A 271 -7.13 13.50 13.37
CA VAL A 271 -7.61 12.50 14.33
C VAL A 271 -9.01 12.88 14.82
N LEU A 272 -9.86 11.89 15.12
CA LEU A 272 -11.17 12.14 15.72
C LEU A 272 -11.02 12.19 17.24
N ALA A 273 -11.40 13.30 17.86
CA ALA A 273 -11.43 13.44 19.32
C ALA A 273 -12.86 13.52 19.81
N PHE A 274 -13.16 12.88 20.94
CA PHE A 274 -14.49 12.99 21.56
C PHE A 274 -14.52 14.18 22.53
N ASN A 275 -15.42 15.13 22.27
CA ASN A 275 -15.78 16.17 23.24
C ASN A 275 -17.04 15.74 24.01
N GLU A 276 -17.45 16.48 25.04
CA GLU A 276 -18.61 16.12 25.88
C GLU A 276 -19.93 15.89 25.11
N THR A 277 -20.04 16.41 23.89
CA THR A 277 -21.25 16.36 23.05
C THR A 277 -21.14 15.42 21.84
N GLY A 278 -19.93 15.06 21.38
CA GLY A 278 -19.74 14.28 20.17
C GLY A 278 -18.29 14.22 19.67
N TRP A 279 -18.09 13.52 18.56
CA TRP A 279 -16.79 13.43 17.89
C TRP A 279 -16.54 14.66 17.03
N GLU A 280 -15.35 15.23 17.16
CA GLU A 280 -14.86 16.37 16.38
C GLU A 280 -13.56 16.04 15.66
N VAL A 281 -13.34 16.75 14.56
CA VAL A 281 -12.14 16.62 13.73
C VAL A 281 -11.08 17.57 14.27
N THR A 282 -9.91 17.03 14.59
CA THR A 282 -8.77 17.80 15.10
C THR A 282 -7.91 18.41 13.98
N ASN A 283 -6.70 18.85 14.30
CA ASN A 283 -5.73 19.29 13.30
C ASN A 283 -5.17 18.10 12.51
N VAL A 284 -4.77 18.36 11.26
CA VAL A 284 -4.17 17.35 10.38
C VAL A 284 -2.77 16.97 10.87
N ASN A 285 -2.55 15.66 11.03
CA ASN A 285 -1.28 15.06 11.40
C ASN A 285 -0.71 14.23 10.26
N ASN A 286 0.62 14.03 10.28
CA ASN A 286 1.30 13.08 9.40
C ASN A 286 1.46 11.75 10.13
N ILE A 287 0.79 10.71 9.65
CA ILE A 287 0.78 9.38 10.26
C ILE A 287 1.43 8.40 9.27
N PRO A 288 2.41 7.58 9.69
CA PRO A 288 2.98 6.56 8.82
C PRO A 288 1.92 5.60 8.29
N TRP A 289 1.96 5.32 6.98
CA TRP A 289 1.07 4.38 6.32
C TRP A 289 1.83 3.12 5.93
N VAL A 290 1.37 1.96 6.39
CA VAL A 290 1.92 0.63 6.12
C VAL A 290 0.77 -0.33 5.85
N GLY A 291 0.14 -0.20 4.68
CA GLY A 291 -1.11 -0.91 4.34
C GLY A 291 -2.36 -0.44 5.08
N GLY A 292 -2.17 0.42 6.07
CA GLY A 292 -3.12 1.10 6.93
C GLY A 292 -2.34 2.11 7.77
N ALA A 293 -3.03 2.94 8.53
CA ALA A 293 -2.39 3.83 9.49
C ALA A 293 -2.99 3.61 10.87
N SER A 294 -2.16 3.74 11.90
CA SER A 294 -2.63 3.78 13.28
C SER A 294 -1.81 4.76 14.10
N THR A 295 -2.44 5.34 15.12
CA THR A 295 -1.78 6.16 16.13
C THR A 295 -2.54 6.02 17.44
N SER A 296 -1.83 6.16 18.55
CA SER A 296 -2.46 6.17 19.87
C SER A 296 -1.83 7.20 20.80
N GLU A 297 -2.59 7.59 21.81
CA GLU A 297 -2.18 8.52 22.86
C GLU A 297 -2.69 8.03 24.23
N TYR A 298 -1.87 8.17 25.27
CA TYR A 298 -2.29 7.85 26.64
C TYR A 298 -2.89 9.06 27.35
N VAL A 299 -4.09 8.87 27.92
CA VAL A 299 -4.79 9.88 28.72
C VAL A 299 -4.86 9.41 30.16
N VAL A 300 -4.31 10.20 31.09
CA VAL A 300 -4.33 9.91 32.53
C VAL A 300 -5.57 10.52 33.17
N HIS A 301 -6.32 9.70 33.91
CA HIS A 301 -7.51 10.12 34.64
C HIS A 301 -7.26 10.05 36.14
N THR A 302 -7.28 11.21 36.80
CA THR A 302 -7.12 11.30 38.25
C THR A 302 -8.39 11.87 38.88
N ARG A 303 -8.90 11.19 39.92
CA ARG A 303 -10.07 11.63 40.70
C ARG A 303 -9.84 11.36 42.19
N VAL A 304 -10.39 12.23 43.03
CA VAL A 304 -10.38 12.07 44.48
C VAL A 304 -11.79 11.79 44.95
N VAL A 305 -11.96 10.77 45.79
CA VAL A 305 -13.21 10.47 46.48
C VAL A 305 -13.01 10.68 47.95
N GLU A 306 -13.86 11.53 48.55
CA GLU A 306 -13.93 11.75 49.98
C GLU A 306 -15.24 11.15 50.51
N GLU A 307 -15.14 10.24 51.48
CA GLU A 307 -16.30 9.56 52.05
C GLU A 307 -16.16 9.40 53.57
N GLU A 308 -17.26 9.50 54.29
CA GLU A 308 -17.32 9.18 55.72
C GLU A 308 -17.59 7.69 55.92
N VAL A 309 -16.51 6.92 56.07
CA VAL A 309 -16.60 5.47 56.23
C VAL A 309 -17.04 5.15 57.66
N GLN A 310 -18.19 4.48 57.78
CA GLN A 310 -18.75 4.07 59.07
C GLN A 310 -17.79 3.13 59.84
N PRO A 311 -17.90 3.06 61.18
CA PRO A 311 -17.07 2.17 61.99
C PRO A 311 -17.13 0.73 61.49
N ARG A 312 -15.98 0.04 61.44
CA ARG A 312 -15.84 -1.36 61.05
C ARG A 312 -16.35 -1.70 59.65
N MET A 313 -16.29 -0.74 58.73
CA MET A 313 -16.73 -0.94 57.35
C MET A 313 -15.56 -0.89 56.37
N VAL A 314 -15.64 -1.74 55.35
CA VAL A 314 -14.84 -1.64 54.13
C VAL A 314 -15.74 -1.16 53.01
N CYS A 315 -15.33 -0.11 52.31
CA CYS A 315 -15.99 0.40 51.12
C CYS A 315 -15.09 0.19 49.92
N THR A 316 -15.65 -0.32 48.82
CA THR A 316 -14.98 -0.33 47.51
C THR A 316 -15.26 0.98 46.79
N VAL A 317 -14.20 1.62 46.31
CA VAL A 317 -14.27 2.79 45.45
C VAL A 317 -13.76 2.40 44.09
N ALA A 318 -14.45 2.82 43.04
CA ALA A 318 -14.06 2.53 41.67
C ALA A 318 -14.03 3.81 40.83
N LEU A 319 -13.06 3.85 39.92
CA LEU A 319 -12.99 4.79 38.82
C LEU A 319 -13.67 4.12 37.62
N GLU A 320 -14.73 4.73 37.12
CA GLU A 320 -15.51 4.21 36.00
C GLU A 320 -15.64 5.26 34.91
N GLY A 321 -15.84 4.81 33.68
CA GLY A 321 -16.15 5.65 32.54
C GLY A 321 -16.90 4.86 31.48
N SER A 322 -17.16 5.48 30.34
CA SER A 322 -17.69 4.79 29.17
C SER A 322 -16.63 4.76 28.08
N ARG A 323 -16.32 3.57 27.58
CA ARG A 323 -15.55 3.37 26.35
C ARG A 323 -16.46 3.64 25.16
N LEU A 324 -16.03 4.54 24.29
CA LEU A 324 -16.69 4.89 23.04
C LEU A 324 -15.85 4.44 21.86
N ASP A 325 -16.44 3.67 20.98
CA ASP A 325 -15.89 3.31 19.69
C ASP A 325 -16.71 3.99 18.59
N VAL A 326 -16.05 4.63 17.63
CA VAL A 326 -16.69 5.15 16.43
C VAL A 326 -15.99 4.63 15.19
N ARG A 327 -16.78 4.28 14.17
CA ARG A 327 -16.32 3.97 12.83
C ARG A 327 -16.95 4.95 11.86
N VAL A 328 -16.13 5.73 11.16
CA VAL A 328 -16.58 6.78 10.24
C VAL A 328 -16.05 6.48 8.85
N PRO A 329 -16.90 6.37 7.81
CA PRO A 329 -16.43 6.24 6.45
C PRO A 329 -15.76 7.55 6.00
N PHE A 330 -14.71 7.46 5.21
CA PHE A 330 -14.01 8.62 4.66
C PHE A 330 -13.73 8.46 3.16
N THR A 331 -13.55 9.61 2.50
CA THR A 331 -12.93 9.70 1.18
C THR A 331 -11.58 10.40 1.28
N ALA A 332 -10.63 10.07 0.42
CA ALA A 332 -9.31 10.69 0.38
C ALA A 332 -8.71 10.63 -1.02
N GLN A 333 -7.60 11.34 -1.19
CA GLN A 333 -6.79 11.34 -2.41
C GLN A 333 -5.46 10.65 -2.13
N LEU A 334 -5.24 9.49 -2.73
CA LEU A 334 -3.91 8.88 -2.80
C LEU A 334 -3.12 9.55 -3.91
N THR A 335 -1.90 9.94 -3.58
CA THR A 335 -1.01 10.70 -4.45
C THR A 335 0.32 9.98 -4.56
N ARG A 336 0.76 9.69 -5.79
CA ARG A 336 2.09 9.15 -6.10
C ARG A 336 2.93 10.24 -6.77
N ASN A 337 4.03 10.63 -6.13
CA ASN A 337 4.99 11.59 -6.67
C ASN A 337 6.30 10.89 -7.01
N PHE A 338 6.74 11.00 -8.25
CA PHE A 338 7.96 10.36 -8.76
C PHE A 338 9.17 11.32 -8.82
N GLY A 339 9.02 12.56 -8.37
CA GLY A 339 10.11 13.54 -8.29
C GLY A 339 10.42 14.30 -9.59
N ASP A 340 9.69 14.06 -10.67
CA ASP A 340 9.85 14.72 -11.98
C ASP A 340 8.83 15.85 -12.23
N GLY A 341 8.07 16.23 -11.18
CA GLY A 341 7.03 17.25 -11.25
C GLY A 341 5.67 16.77 -11.76
N GLN A 342 5.56 15.53 -12.23
CA GLN A 342 4.28 14.92 -12.59
C GLN A 342 3.80 13.99 -11.47
N VAL A 343 2.56 14.23 -11.04
CA VAL A 343 1.92 13.55 -9.91
C VAL A 343 0.73 12.74 -10.41
N HIS A 344 0.58 11.52 -9.89
CA HIS A 344 -0.57 10.66 -10.16
C HIS A 344 -1.51 10.60 -8.97
N HIS A 345 -2.81 10.65 -9.23
CA HIS A 345 -3.84 10.79 -8.20
C HIS A 345 -4.90 9.70 -8.36
N VAL A 346 -5.25 9.06 -7.24
CA VAL A 346 -6.29 8.02 -7.16
C VAL A 346 -7.25 8.38 -6.03
N ALA A 347 -8.55 8.44 -6.32
CA ALA A 347 -9.56 8.62 -5.30
C ALA A 347 -9.76 7.31 -4.52
N VAL A 348 -9.74 7.39 -3.19
CA VAL A 348 -9.88 6.21 -2.32
C VAL A 348 -10.98 6.43 -1.29
N THR A 349 -11.60 5.32 -0.87
CA THR A 349 -12.58 5.27 0.21
C THR A 349 -12.12 4.32 1.29
N GLY A 350 -12.53 4.56 2.52
CA GLY A 350 -12.12 3.73 3.62
C GLY A 350 -12.90 3.99 4.90
N TRP A 351 -12.43 3.38 5.98
CA TRP A 351 -12.98 3.52 7.32
C TRP A 351 -11.91 4.01 8.29
N ALA A 352 -12.27 5.04 9.05
CA ALA A 352 -11.53 5.46 10.22
C ALA A 352 -12.21 4.92 11.47
N ARG A 353 -11.43 4.28 12.35
CA ARG A 353 -11.86 3.85 13.68
C ARG A 353 -11.23 4.77 14.71
N SER A 354 -11.98 5.14 15.73
CA SER A 354 -11.42 5.81 16.90
C SER A 354 -12.07 5.29 18.18
N GLN A 355 -11.25 5.07 19.21
CA GLN A 355 -11.67 4.61 20.53
C GLN A 355 -11.18 5.57 21.60
N ALA A 356 -12.05 5.94 22.54
CA ALA A 356 -11.69 6.76 23.69
C ALA A 356 -12.52 6.38 24.93
N VAL A 357 -11.96 6.59 26.11
CA VAL A 357 -12.69 6.49 27.39
C VAL A 357 -13.11 7.89 27.83
N VAL A 358 -14.40 8.06 28.12
CA VAL A 358 -15.00 9.36 28.43
C VAL A 358 -15.91 9.28 29.65
N GLY A 359 -16.32 10.43 30.17
CA GLY A 359 -17.24 10.48 31.31
C GLY A 359 -16.64 9.89 32.59
N VAL A 360 -15.31 9.99 32.76
CA VAL A 360 -14.61 9.35 33.87
C VAL A 360 -14.98 9.99 35.20
N GLY A 361 -15.58 9.18 36.08
CA GLY A 361 -16.02 9.54 37.41
C GLY A 361 -15.56 8.51 38.44
N ALA A 362 -15.44 8.94 39.70
CA ALA A 362 -15.11 8.05 40.81
C ALA A 362 -16.26 8.01 41.81
N SER A 363 -16.62 6.81 42.27
CA SER A 363 -17.75 6.63 43.20
C SER A 363 -17.55 5.42 44.12
N VAL A 364 -18.17 5.49 45.30
CA VAL A 364 -18.28 4.35 46.22
C VAL A 364 -19.29 3.36 45.66
N LYS A 365 -18.90 2.08 45.56
CA LYS A 365 -19.72 1.02 44.96
C LYS A 365 -20.49 0.22 45.98
N GLN A 366 -19.78 -0.30 46.97
CA GLN A 366 -20.38 -1.14 47.99
C GLN A 366 -19.57 -1.01 49.26
N CYS A 367 -20.27 -0.94 50.38
CA CYS A 367 -19.68 -1.03 51.71
C CYS A 367 -20.23 -2.25 52.45
N TRP A 368 -19.37 -2.94 53.19
CA TRP A 368 -19.76 -4.10 53.99
C TRP A 368 -19.00 -4.15 55.32
N PRO A 369 -19.56 -4.82 56.35
CA PRO A 369 -18.90 -4.97 57.64
C PRO A 369 -17.63 -5.80 57.56
N MET A 370 -16.62 -5.42 58.34
CA MET A 370 -15.42 -6.23 58.53
C MET A 370 -15.71 -7.45 59.40
N THR A 371 -15.26 -8.63 58.98
CA THR A 371 -15.52 -9.89 59.67
C THR A 371 -14.54 -10.19 60.82
N ASP A 372 -13.42 -9.47 60.92
CA ASP A 372 -12.30 -9.81 61.83
C ASP A 372 -11.79 -8.61 62.67
N VAL A 373 -12.68 -7.87 63.34
CA VAL A 373 -12.29 -6.71 64.17
C VAL A 373 -12.79 -6.84 65.62
N SER A 374 -11.86 -6.75 66.58
CA SER A 374 -12.11 -6.83 68.04
C SER A 374 -13.24 -5.90 68.45
N PRO A 375 -14.21 -6.28 69.33
CA PRO A 375 -15.39 -5.47 69.66
C PRO A 375 -15.05 -4.09 70.24
N CYS A 376 -15.86 -3.08 69.90
CA CYS A 376 -15.73 -1.74 70.47
C CYS A 376 -16.15 -1.82 71.93
N ARG A 377 -15.36 -1.22 72.83
CA ARG A 377 -15.80 -1.05 74.21
C ARG A 377 -16.94 -0.04 74.23
N ALA A 378 -18.01 -0.38 74.96
CA ALA A 378 -19.24 0.40 75.09
C ALA A 378 -18.99 1.77 75.72
#